data_AF-A0A966XUS3-F1
#
_entry.id   AF-A0A966XUS3-F1
#
_cell.length_a   1.000
_cell.length_b   1.000
_cell.length_c   1.000
_cell.angle_alpha   90.00
_cell.angle_beta   90.00
_cell.angle_gamma   90.00
#
_symmetry.space_group_name_H-M   'P 1'
#
loop_
_entity.id
_entity.type
_entity.pdbx_description
1 polymer ?
#
loop_
_entity_poly.entity_id
_entity_poly.type
_entity_poly.pdbx_seq_one_letter_code
_entity_poly.pdbx_strand_id
1 'polypeptide(L)'
;MKITGIRTRVFEWAGETVTPQANFCTTASDLLDDTGDALSSFRFHGWMVVELETDAGIVGIGNAALSPRLTKHAIDLYLKPLLLGENLFDYEYLWQ
;
A
#
# COMPACT_ATOMS: atom_id res chain seq x y z
N MET A 1 6.82 2.24 24.82
CA MET A 1 6.83 1.16 23.82
C MET A 1 7.30 1.79 22.53
N LYS A 2 8.59 1.69 22.24
CA LYS A 2 9.21 2.41 21.12
C LYS A 2 9.19 1.60 19.85
N ILE A 3 9.07 2.27 18.72
CA ILE A 3 9.14 1.65 17.40
C ILE A 3 10.62 1.32 17.10
N THR A 4 10.91 0.07 16.80
CA THR A 4 12.26 -0.44 16.54
C THR A 4 12.46 -0.87 15.09
N GLY A 5 11.39 -1.24 14.41
CA GLY A 5 11.45 -1.75 13.04
C GLY A 5 10.23 -1.34 12.23
N ILE A 6 10.47 -1.00 10.97
CA ILE A 6 9.41 -0.85 9.97
C ILE A 6 9.85 -1.59 8.71
N ARG A 7 9.02 -2.55 8.28
CA ARG A 7 9.24 -3.37 7.09
C ARG A 7 8.05 -3.25 6.16
N THR A 8 8.31 -2.84 4.92
CA THR A 8 7.29 -2.81 3.86
C THR A 8 7.57 -3.88 2.80
N ARG A 9 6.52 -4.53 2.31
CA ARG A 9 6.58 -5.55 1.26
C ARG A 9 5.45 -5.32 0.26
N VAL A 10 5.73 -5.51 -1.02
CA VAL A 10 4.71 -5.53 -2.08
C VAL A 10 4.52 -6.97 -2.51
N PHE A 11 3.27 -7.41 -2.52
CA PHE A 11 2.83 -8.69 -3.04
C PHE A 11 2.14 -8.44 -4.36
N GLU A 12 2.65 -9.06 -5.42
CA GLU A 12 2.05 -9.00 -6.76
C GLU A 12 1.37 -10.33 -7.02
N TRP A 13 0.08 -10.27 -7.38
CA TRP A 13 -0.67 -11.46 -7.77
C TRP A 13 -0.17 -11.96 -9.13
N ALA A 14 0.36 -13.18 -9.14
CA ALA A 14 0.81 -13.89 -10.33
C ALA A 14 -0.04 -15.13 -10.65
N GLY A 15 -1.16 -15.31 -9.92
CA GLY A 15 -2.10 -16.40 -10.15
C GLY A 15 -3.09 -16.10 -11.26
N GLU A 16 -4.04 -17.01 -11.45
CA GLU A 16 -5.13 -16.83 -12.40
C GLU A 16 -6.00 -15.62 -12.02
N THR A 17 -6.48 -14.89 -13.03
CA THR A 17 -7.44 -13.78 -12.87
C THR A 17 -8.57 -13.95 -13.87
N VAL A 18 -9.75 -13.44 -13.51
CA VAL A 18 -10.90 -13.47 -14.41
C VAL A 18 -10.64 -12.55 -15.59
N THR A 19 -10.86 -13.05 -16.81
CA THR A 19 -10.69 -12.28 -18.04
C THR A 19 -11.58 -11.03 -18.03
N PRO A 20 -11.03 -9.83 -18.32
CA PRO A 20 -11.82 -8.60 -18.41
C PRO A 20 -13.01 -8.73 -19.36
N GLN A 21 -14.13 -8.10 -18.99
CA GLN A 21 -15.36 -8.06 -19.78
C GLN A 21 -15.70 -6.62 -20.15
N ALA A 22 -16.21 -6.42 -21.37
CA ALA A 22 -16.68 -5.11 -21.82
C ALA A 22 -17.92 -4.67 -21.03
N ASN A 23 -18.09 -3.36 -20.85
CA ASN A 23 -19.24 -2.74 -20.16
C ASN A 23 -19.46 -3.27 -18.73
N PHE A 24 -18.39 -3.72 -18.06
CA PHE A 24 -18.48 -4.32 -16.73
C PHE A 24 -18.59 -3.29 -15.60
N CYS A 25 -17.75 -2.26 -15.63
CA CYS A 25 -17.73 -1.17 -14.66
C CYS A 25 -17.20 0.09 -15.32
N THR A 26 -17.95 1.19 -15.25
CA THR A 26 -17.52 2.47 -15.82
C THR A 26 -16.43 3.12 -14.98
N THR A 27 -15.42 3.71 -15.61
CA THR A 27 -14.28 4.35 -14.95
C THR A 27 -14.01 5.75 -15.49
N ALA A 28 -13.09 6.47 -14.84
CA ALA A 28 -12.64 7.76 -15.36
C ALA A 28 -11.94 7.64 -16.74
N SER A 29 -11.41 6.46 -17.09
CA SER A 29 -10.79 6.21 -18.38
C SER A 29 -11.79 6.06 -19.52
N ASP A 30 -13.09 5.87 -19.25
CA ASP A 30 -14.11 5.73 -20.31
C ASP A 30 -14.30 7.01 -21.14
N LEU A 31 -13.82 8.16 -20.64
CA LEU A 31 -13.82 9.42 -21.38
C LEU A 31 -12.69 9.50 -22.42
N LEU A 32 -11.73 8.57 -22.37
CA LEU A 32 -10.61 8.49 -23.31
C LEU A 32 -11.00 7.58 -24.48
N ASP A 33 -10.47 7.87 -25.67
CA ASP A 33 -10.66 7.05 -26.86
C ASP A 33 -9.70 5.84 -26.88
N ASP A 34 -9.70 5.07 -25.78
CA ASP A 34 -8.88 3.85 -25.62
C ASP A 34 -9.72 2.59 -25.89
N THR A 35 -9.10 1.57 -26.47
CA THR A 35 -9.74 0.30 -26.86
C THR A 35 -9.43 -0.86 -25.91
N GLY A 36 -8.69 -0.61 -24.83
CA GLY A 36 -8.29 -1.60 -23.84
C GLY A 36 -9.32 -1.90 -22.73
N ASP A 37 -8.89 -2.68 -21.74
CA ASP A 37 -9.64 -2.89 -20.49
C ASP A 37 -9.73 -1.56 -19.73
N ALA A 38 -10.92 -0.96 -19.67
CA ALA A 38 -11.19 0.30 -18.98
C ALA A 38 -10.84 0.27 -17.48
N LEU A 39 -10.73 -0.92 -16.88
CA LEU A 39 -10.31 -1.12 -15.49
C LEU A 39 -8.81 -1.36 -15.31
N SER A 40 -8.03 -1.41 -16.39
CA SER A 40 -6.61 -1.80 -16.36
C SER A 40 -5.77 -1.01 -15.35
N SER A 41 -6.01 0.29 -15.19
CA SER A 41 -5.33 1.17 -14.22
C SER A 41 -5.96 1.16 -12.82
N PHE A 42 -7.11 0.51 -12.63
CA PHE A 42 -7.90 0.53 -11.40
C PHE A 42 -7.94 -0.82 -10.67
N ARG A 43 -7.52 -1.91 -11.31
CA ARG A 43 -7.42 -3.22 -10.67
C ARG A 43 -6.31 -3.25 -9.62
N PHE A 44 -6.58 -3.87 -8.48
CA PHE A 44 -5.60 -4.08 -7.41
C PHE A 44 -5.04 -5.49 -7.46
N HIS A 45 -4.13 -5.75 -8.40
CA HIS A 45 -3.34 -7.00 -8.43
C HIS A 45 -2.04 -6.89 -7.63
N GLY A 46 -1.67 -5.69 -7.20
CA GLY A 46 -0.58 -5.46 -6.25
C GLY A 46 -1.13 -4.99 -4.91
N TRP A 47 -0.54 -5.46 -3.81
CA TRP A 47 -0.89 -5.05 -2.45
C TRP A 47 0.36 -4.85 -1.62
N MET A 48 0.42 -3.74 -0.87
CA MET A 48 1.52 -3.46 0.04
C MET A 48 1.11 -3.79 1.47
N VAL A 49 2.00 -4.42 2.22
CA VAL A 49 1.89 -4.65 3.67
C VAL A 49 3.02 -3.91 4.38
N VAL A 50 2.70 -3.33 5.54
CA VAL A 50 3.64 -2.70 6.48
C VAL A 50 3.59 -3.44 7.80
N GLU A 51 4.75 -3.84 8.29
CA GLU A 51 4.93 -4.39 9.64
C GLU A 51 5.72 -3.38 10.46
N LEU A 52 5.18 -3.01 11.62
CA LEU A 52 5.79 -2.09 12.57
C LEU A 52 6.08 -2.83 13.87
N GLU A 53 7.35 -2.98 14.20
CA GLU A 53 7.85 -3.72 15.36
C GLU A 53 8.22 -2.75 16.49
N THR A 54 8.00 -3.18 17.73
CA THR A 54 8.31 -2.41 18.94
C THR A 54 9.41 -3.07 19.77
N ASP A 55 9.96 -2.32 20.72
CA ASP A 55 10.91 -2.81 21.73
C ASP A 55 10.34 -3.92 22.66
N ALA A 56 9.02 -4.09 22.70
CA ALA A 56 8.34 -5.17 23.39
C ALA A 56 8.12 -6.44 22.52
N GLY A 57 8.59 -6.44 21.27
CA GLY A 57 8.40 -7.54 20.31
C GLY A 57 6.99 -7.62 19.72
N ILE A 58 6.15 -6.61 19.95
CA ILE A 58 4.80 -6.52 19.36
C ILE A 58 4.91 -5.98 17.94
N VAL A 59 4.19 -6.61 17.00
CA VAL A 59 4.15 -6.22 15.58
C VAL A 59 2.74 -5.77 15.20
N GLY A 60 2.61 -4.50 14.79
CA GLY A 60 1.41 -3.97 14.14
C GLY A 60 1.44 -4.21 12.63
N ILE A 61 0.26 -4.43 12.03
CA ILE A 61 0.12 -4.70 10.60
C ILE A 61 -0.76 -3.62 9.97
N GLY A 62 -0.23 -2.96 8.94
CA GLY A 62 -0.96 -2.04 8.06
C GLY A 62 -0.83 -2.47 6.60
N ASN A 63 -1.62 -1.86 5.71
CA ASN A 63 -1.60 -2.18 4.28
C ASN A 63 -2.04 -1.00 3.41
N ALA A 64 -1.69 -1.04 2.11
CA ALA A 64 -2.23 -0.13 1.11
C ALA A 64 -2.31 -0.81 -0.27
N ALA A 65 -3.27 -0.41 -1.09
CA ALA A 65 -3.50 -0.95 -2.43
C ALA A 65 -3.11 0.02 -3.56
N LEU A 66 -3.22 1.33 -3.33
CA LEU A 66 -2.91 2.34 -4.33
C LEU A 66 -1.40 2.41 -4.56
N SER A 67 -0.99 2.32 -5.84
CA SER A 67 0.41 2.44 -6.30
C SER A 67 1.42 1.76 -5.35
N PRO A 68 1.28 0.45 -5.08
CA PRO A 68 1.87 -0.18 -3.89
C PRO A 68 3.41 -0.07 -3.85
N ARG A 69 4.08 -0.05 -5.01
CA ARG A 69 5.53 0.16 -5.12
C ARG A 69 5.96 1.57 -4.75
N LEU A 70 5.21 2.58 -5.19
CA LEU A 70 5.50 3.98 -4.87
C LEU A 70 5.17 4.26 -3.40
N THR A 71 4.06 3.73 -2.90
CA THR A 71 3.68 3.81 -1.49
C THR A 71 4.74 3.18 -0.59
N LYS A 72 5.26 2.00 -0.95
CA LYS A 72 6.42 1.39 -0.28
C LYS A 72 7.64 2.32 -0.28
N HIS A 73 7.97 2.92 -1.42
CA HIS A 73 9.11 3.82 -1.55
C HIS A 73 8.97 5.06 -0.66
N ALA A 74 7.76 5.64 -0.60
CA ALA A 74 7.47 6.78 0.24
C ALA A 74 7.64 6.45 1.74
N ILE A 75 7.18 5.27 2.17
CA ILE A 75 7.36 4.82 3.55
C ILE A 75 8.84 4.59 3.85
N ASP A 76 9.54 3.84 3.00
CA ASP A 76 10.93 3.46 3.26
C ASP A 76 11.88 4.66 3.30
N LEU A 77 11.68 5.64 2.41
CA LEU A 77 12.57 6.80 2.29
C LEU A 77 12.20 7.95 3.24
N TYR A 78 10.90 8.26 3.38
CA TYR A 78 10.48 9.50 4.04
C TYR A 78 9.85 9.27 5.40
N LEU A 79 8.95 8.29 5.53
CA LEU A 79 8.18 8.14 6.77
C LEU A 79 8.92 7.30 7.82
N LYS A 80 9.60 6.23 7.41
CA LYS A 80 10.31 5.34 8.33
C LYS A 80 11.32 6.08 9.23
N PRO A 81 12.18 6.99 8.72
CA PRO A 81 13.11 7.73 9.57
C PRO A 81 12.44 8.60 10.65
N LEU A 82 11.22 9.10 10.39
CA LEU A 82 10.47 9.95 11.33
C LEU A 82 9.84 9.14 12.46
N LEU A 83 9.57 7.85 12.23
CA LEU A 83 8.86 6.99 13.18
C LEU A 83 9.79 6.15 14.06
N LEU A 84 11.02 5.87 13.61
CA LEU A 84 11.94 5.02 14.36
C LEU A 84 12.36 5.69 15.69
N GLY A 85 12.22 4.94 16.79
CA GLY A 85 12.55 5.41 18.14
C GLY A 85 11.41 6.16 18.85
N GLU A 86 10.36 6.53 18.13
CA GLU A 86 9.19 7.20 18.68
C GLU A 86 8.32 6.24 19.50
N ASN A 87 7.54 6.81 20.42
CA ASN A 87 6.61 6.04 21.24
C ASN A 87 5.32 5.76 20.46
N LEU A 88 4.93 4.48 20.41
CA LEU A 88 3.77 4.01 19.65
C LEU A 88 2.48 4.76 19.98
N PHE A 89 2.31 5.20 21.23
CA PHE A 89 1.09 5.85 21.71
C PHE A 89 0.98 7.33 21.32
N ASP A 90 2.03 7.93 20.77
CA ASP A 90 2.01 9.31 20.28
C ASP A 90 1.46 9.40 18.83
N TYR A 91 0.62 8.44 18.43
CA TYR A 91 0.19 8.23 17.05
C TYR A 91 -0.50 9.44 16.40
N GLU A 92 -1.21 10.28 17.17
CA GLU A 92 -1.78 11.53 16.66
C GLU A 92 -0.70 12.55 16.30
N TYR A 93 0.37 12.64 17.11
CA TYR A 93 1.53 13.49 16.81
C TYR A 93 2.31 12.95 15.61
N LEU A 94 2.50 11.63 15.55
CA LEU A 94 3.20 10.96 14.44
C LEU A 94 2.44 11.04 13.11
N TRP A 95 1.14 11.35 13.14
CA TRP A 95 0.30 11.50 11.95
C TRP A 95 0.38 12.90 11.33
N GLN A 96 0.67 13.95 12.11
CA GLN A 96 0.82 15.33 11.62
C GLN A 96 2.16 15.54 10.91
#